data_AF-A0A922YU00-F1
#
_entry.id   AF-A0A922YU00-F1
#
_cell.length_a   1.000
_cell.length_b   1.000
_cell.length_c   1.000
_cell.angle_alpha   90.00
_cell.angle_beta   90.00
_cell.angle_gamma   90.00
#
_symmetry.space_group_name_H-M   'P 1'
#
loop_
_entity.id
_entity.type
_entity.pdbx_description
1 polymer ?
#
loop_
_entity_poly.entity_id
_entity_poly.type
_entity_poly.pdbx_seq_one_letter_code
_entity_poly.pdbx_strand_id
1 'polypeptide(L)'
;MPKNIRYTLLSLRDLAASIGPFALLTIALLVLTYWWLNPTPPKRVVLATGPEQSAYDEFGKRYAEALQRYGIEVELLRSEGSSANLVLLRNGKADLGFVQGGTADIGFDDEDAITSLGSLFVEPLWLFYREDAAQRLRQSDTVSHLSELRGWHVNVGTAGSGVPRLFSTLLDVNRIPPGALRLSEMEQTPATVAFLEGEIDALVFASAPESLMVQMLLQTPGIRLLNFAQSEAYSRRFGYLTPVVLPQGVVDLAANNPQHDVRLVASTTSLLASTNTHPAILQLFAQTATHLHGGAGWFSRTREYPSLEHTEVPVSQEAVRAITKGPPFLQRYLPFWMANLIERMWLAMGLIIALALPLSRVVPPLYTFRIRSRVFRWYAELRDIEQRAEAHGEDDGDTVQSLLEQLDALESKAEKIVVPLSHTDELYALRNNIHLVRKKLLRKA
;
A
#
# COMPACT_ATOMS: atom_id res chain seq x y z
N MET A 1 -44.28 -20.17 -30.99
CA MET A 1 -42.82 -19.90 -31.03
C MET A 1 -42.22 -20.65 -32.22
N PRO A 2 -41.44 -20.00 -33.09
CA PRO A 2 -40.79 -20.68 -34.22
C PRO A 2 -39.91 -21.83 -33.68
N LYS A 3 -39.98 -23.02 -34.29
CA LYS A 3 -39.25 -24.22 -33.85
C LYS A 3 -37.75 -23.93 -33.66
N ASN A 4 -37.16 -23.09 -34.52
CA ASN A 4 -35.77 -22.67 -34.48
C ASN A 4 -35.36 -21.95 -33.17
N ILE A 5 -36.23 -21.11 -32.61
CA ILE A 5 -35.95 -20.38 -31.36
C ILE A 5 -35.95 -21.32 -30.15
N ARG A 6 -36.81 -22.36 -30.20
CA ARG A 6 -36.84 -23.38 -29.13
C ARG A 6 -35.58 -24.24 -29.13
N TYR A 7 -35.06 -24.59 -30.32
CA TYR A 7 -33.81 -25.35 -30.45
C TYR A 7 -32.58 -24.56 -30.00
N THR A 8 -32.48 -23.27 -30.35
CA THR A 8 -31.36 -22.43 -29.91
C THR A 8 -31.36 -22.21 -28.40
N LEU A 9 -32.52 -21.96 -27.79
CA LEU A 9 -32.64 -21.82 -26.34
C LEU A 9 -32.31 -23.10 -25.57
N LEU A 10 -32.72 -24.27 -26.08
CA LEU A 10 -32.38 -25.56 -25.47
C LEU A 10 -30.87 -25.85 -25.58
N SER A 11 -30.28 -25.56 -26.74
CA SER A 11 -28.83 -25.67 -26.94
C SER A 11 -28.05 -24.74 -26.01
N LEU A 12 -28.52 -23.50 -25.82
CA LEU A 12 -27.91 -22.53 -24.91
C LEU A 12 -28.00 -23.00 -23.45
N ARG A 13 -29.14 -23.57 -23.04
CA ARG A 13 -29.32 -24.14 -21.71
C ARG A 13 -28.39 -25.32 -21.45
N ASP A 14 -28.24 -26.21 -22.42
CA ASP A 14 -27.37 -27.39 -22.28
C ASP A 14 -25.89 -26.98 -22.30
N LEU A 15 -25.52 -25.98 -23.11
CA LEU A 15 -24.18 -25.39 -23.10
C LEU A 15 -23.88 -24.66 -21.78
N ALA A 16 -24.84 -23.90 -21.25
CA ALA A 16 -24.74 -23.28 -19.93
C ALA A 16 -24.67 -24.31 -18.80
N ALA A 17 -25.34 -25.46 -18.92
CA ALA A 17 -25.24 -26.55 -17.94
C ALA A 17 -23.87 -27.26 -17.98
N SER A 18 -23.21 -27.27 -19.14
CA SER A 18 -21.87 -27.86 -19.30
C SER A 18 -20.74 -26.89 -18.95
N ILE A 19 -20.84 -25.61 -19.32
CA ILE A 19 -19.84 -24.56 -18.99
C ILE A 19 -20.03 -24.07 -17.56
N GLY A 20 -21.29 -24.01 -17.08
CA GLY A 20 -21.68 -23.43 -15.80
C GLY A 20 -20.84 -23.90 -14.62
N PRO A 21 -20.66 -25.21 -14.37
CA PRO A 21 -19.84 -25.70 -13.26
C PRO A 21 -18.38 -25.22 -13.32
N PHE A 22 -17.78 -25.16 -14.52
CA PHE A 22 -16.39 -24.71 -14.69
C PHE A 22 -16.26 -23.19 -14.55
N ALA A 23 -17.21 -22.44 -15.11
CA ALA A 23 -17.28 -21.00 -14.92
C ALA A 23 -17.50 -20.65 -13.44
N LEU A 24 -18.41 -21.36 -12.77
CA LEU A 24 -18.64 -21.22 -11.32
C LEU A 24 -17.40 -21.57 -10.51
N LEU A 25 -16.69 -22.66 -10.84
CA LEU A 25 -15.43 -23.00 -10.18
C LEU A 25 -14.37 -21.92 -10.37
N THR A 26 -14.23 -21.40 -11.59
CA THR A 26 -13.26 -20.34 -11.91
C THR A 26 -13.60 -19.05 -11.16
N ILE A 27 -14.87 -18.65 -11.15
CA ILE A 27 -15.35 -17.50 -10.38
C ILE A 27 -15.15 -17.73 -8.88
N ALA A 28 -15.46 -18.93 -8.37
CA ALA A 28 -15.25 -19.27 -6.96
C ALA A 28 -13.78 -19.18 -6.57
N LEU A 29 -12.86 -19.67 -7.41
CA LEU A 29 -11.42 -19.54 -7.20
C LEU A 29 -10.98 -18.08 -7.22
N LEU A 30 -11.49 -17.27 -8.15
CA LEU A 30 -11.21 -15.83 -8.21
C LEU A 30 -11.72 -15.10 -6.96
N VAL A 31 -12.94 -15.40 -6.50
CA VAL A 31 -13.53 -14.82 -5.29
C VAL A 31 -12.76 -15.25 -4.04
N LEU A 32 -12.40 -16.54 -3.92
CA LEU A 32 -11.60 -17.05 -2.82
C LEU A 32 -10.23 -16.37 -2.78
N THR A 33 -9.59 -16.23 -3.93
CA THR A 33 -8.30 -15.56 -4.06
C THR A 33 -8.42 -14.07 -3.73
N TYR A 34 -9.45 -13.39 -4.22
CA TYR A 34 -9.73 -12.00 -3.90
C TYR A 34 -9.89 -11.81 -2.39
N TRP A 35 -10.63 -12.70 -1.73
CA TRP A 35 -10.82 -12.65 -0.29
C TRP A 35 -9.51 -12.94 0.48
N TRP A 36 -8.72 -13.90 0.02
CA TRP A 36 -7.46 -14.28 0.67
C TRP A 36 -6.33 -13.25 0.50
N LEU A 37 -6.18 -12.68 -0.71
CA LEU A 37 -5.14 -11.68 -1.01
C LEU A 37 -5.53 -10.26 -0.58
N ASN A 38 -6.82 -10.02 -0.29
CA ASN A 38 -7.41 -8.72 0.03
C ASN A 38 -6.79 -7.55 -0.77
N PRO A 39 -6.91 -7.57 -2.11
CA PRO A 39 -6.13 -6.68 -2.97
C PRO A 39 -6.55 -5.22 -2.86
N THR A 40 -7.76 -4.93 -2.35
CA THR A 40 -8.28 -3.57 -2.24
C THR A 40 -7.74 -2.87 -0.99
N PRO A 41 -7.14 -1.67 -1.13
CA PRO A 41 -6.67 -0.92 0.02
C PRO A 41 -7.83 -0.49 0.94
N PRO A 42 -7.54 -0.29 2.24
CA PRO A 42 -8.48 0.38 3.13
C PRO A 42 -8.76 1.79 2.61
N LYS A 43 -10.00 2.27 2.79
CA LYS A 43 -10.39 3.62 2.35
C LYS A 43 -10.05 4.71 3.35
N ARG A 44 -9.70 4.35 4.58
CA ARG A 44 -9.32 5.26 5.66
C ARG A 44 -8.00 4.81 6.26
N VAL A 45 -7.13 5.77 6.54
CA VAL A 45 -5.83 5.57 7.17
C VAL A 45 -5.57 6.71 8.14
N VAL A 46 -4.87 6.43 9.24
CA VAL A 46 -4.55 7.42 10.27
C VAL A 46 -3.09 7.86 10.14
N LEU A 47 -2.88 9.16 9.95
CA LEU A 47 -1.55 9.78 9.86
C LEU A 47 -1.29 10.64 11.10
N ALA A 48 -0.31 10.26 11.92
CA ALA A 48 0.14 11.05 13.05
C ALA A 48 1.01 12.23 12.59
N THR A 49 0.63 13.45 12.99
CA THR A 49 1.23 14.70 12.51
C THR A 49 2.03 15.43 13.59
N GLY A 50 1.63 16.60 14.03
CA GLY A 50 2.31 17.38 15.05
C GLY A 50 1.39 18.47 15.58
N PRO A 51 1.92 19.43 16.35
CA PRO A 51 1.15 20.57 16.82
C PRO A 51 0.57 21.37 15.66
N GLU A 52 -0.48 22.13 15.92
CA GLU A 52 -1.09 23.00 14.91
C GLU A 52 -0.07 23.97 14.32
N GLN A 53 -0.17 24.21 13.01
CA GLN A 53 0.75 25.12 12.28
C GLN A 53 2.22 24.67 12.27
N SER A 54 2.52 23.47 12.78
CA SER A 54 3.84 22.86 12.61
C SER A 54 4.03 22.38 11.17
N ALA A 55 5.29 22.11 10.80
CA ALA A 55 5.60 21.53 9.50
C ALA A 55 4.86 20.19 9.28
N TYR A 56 4.75 19.35 10.31
CA TYR A 56 4.10 18.04 10.22
C TYR A 56 2.58 18.16 10.03
N ASP A 57 1.94 19.14 10.64
CA ASP A 57 0.51 19.44 10.41
C ASP A 57 0.27 19.88 8.96
N GLU A 58 1.09 20.81 8.45
CA GLU A 58 0.99 21.28 7.07
C GLU A 58 1.30 20.18 6.04
N PHE A 59 2.31 19.35 6.27
CA PHE A 59 2.56 18.19 5.43
C PHE A 59 1.39 17.20 5.49
N GLY A 60 0.87 16.91 6.69
CA GLY A 60 -0.29 16.03 6.86
C GLY A 60 -1.48 16.46 6.00
N LYS A 61 -1.83 17.75 6.00
CA LYS A 61 -2.90 18.31 5.14
C LYS A 61 -2.62 18.09 3.66
N ARG A 62 -1.38 18.30 3.20
CA ARG A 62 -0.97 18.06 1.81
C ARG A 62 -1.06 16.58 1.41
N TYR A 63 -0.69 15.66 2.32
CA TYR A 63 -0.88 14.22 2.08
C TYR A 63 -2.37 13.87 2.00
N ALA A 64 -3.20 14.40 2.90
CA ALA A 64 -4.64 14.15 2.88
C ALA A 64 -5.30 14.61 1.57
N GLU A 65 -4.97 15.82 1.11
CA GLU A 65 -5.44 16.35 -0.18
C GLU A 65 -4.95 15.49 -1.35
N ALA A 66 -3.67 15.14 -1.37
CA ALA A 66 -3.06 14.36 -2.44
C ALA A 66 -3.62 12.93 -2.54
N LEU A 67 -4.04 12.33 -1.42
CA LEU A 67 -4.58 10.97 -1.39
C LEU A 67 -6.10 10.90 -1.64
N GLN A 68 -6.83 12.00 -1.42
CA GLN A 68 -8.26 12.08 -1.69
C GLN A 68 -8.62 11.74 -3.14
N ARG A 69 -7.75 12.11 -4.11
CA ARG A 69 -7.92 11.78 -5.54
C ARG A 69 -7.93 10.28 -5.84
N TYR A 70 -7.40 9.47 -4.93
CA TYR A 70 -7.40 8.00 -5.02
C TYR A 70 -8.54 7.36 -4.21
N GLY A 71 -9.43 8.17 -3.62
CA GLY A 71 -10.52 7.69 -2.78
C GLY A 71 -10.07 7.20 -1.40
N ILE A 72 -8.93 7.69 -0.92
CA ILE A 72 -8.38 7.39 0.41
C ILE A 72 -8.57 8.62 1.30
N GLU A 73 -9.27 8.43 2.41
CA GLU A 73 -9.42 9.39 3.50
C GLU A 73 -8.23 9.26 4.44
N VAL A 74 -7.44 10.33 4.56
CA VAL A 74 -6.35 10.41 5.53
C VAL A 74 -6.85 11.18 6.74
N GLU A 75 -7.03 10.47 7.85
CA GLU A 75 -7.36 11.07 9.14
C GLU A 75 -6.08 11.59 9.79
N LEU A 76 -6.02 12.90 10.03
CA LEU A 76 -4.87 13.53 10.67
C LEU A 76 -5.01 13.42 12.19
N LEU A 77 -4.13 12.64 12.81
CA LEU A 77 -4.04 12.50 14.25
C LEU A 77 -3.01 13.49 14.79
N ARG A 78 -3.51 14.59 15.36
CA ARG A 78 -2.68 15.61 16.02
C ARG A 78 -1.89 15.00 17.19
N SER A 79 -0.65 15.43 17.34
CA SER A 79 0.25 14.98 18.40
C SER A 79 1.16 16.11 18.88
N GLU A 80 1.97 15.83 19.89
CA GLU A 80 3.03 16.74 20.37
C GLU A 80 4.31 16.70 19.50
N GLY A 81 4.30 15.92 18.40
CA GLY A 81 5.41 15.79 17.46
C GLY A 81 5.99 14.38 17.40
N SER A 82 7.25 14.28 17.00
CA SER A 82 7.93 13.04 16.63
C SER A 82 7.85 11.93 17.68
N SER A 83 8.10 12.26 18.97
CA SER A 83 8.13 11.27 20.06
C SER A 83 6.76 10.67 20.32
N ALA A 84 5.73 11.53 20.31
CA ALA A 84 4.35 11.11 20.40
C ALA A 84 3.92 10.27 19.19
N ASN A 85 4.34 10.65 17.97
CA ASN A 85 4.03 9.90 16.76
C ASN A 85 4.57 8.47 16.79
N LEU A 86 5.83 8.30 17.23
CA LEU A 86 6.41 6.97 17.35
C LEU A 86 5.63 6.11 18.36
N VAL A 87 5.20 6.68 19.48
CA VAL A 87 4.35 5.97 20.46
C VAL A 87 2.96 5.64 19.89
N LEU A 88 2.38 6.52 19.07
CA LEU A 88 1.10 6.28 18.40
C LEU A 88 1.21 5.14 17.36
N LEU A 89 2.31 5.07 16.62
CA LEU A 89 2.63 3.98 15.70
C LEU A 89 2.80 2.65 16.44
N ARG A 90 3.63 2.62 17.49
CA ARG A 90 3.88 1.42 18.32
C ARG A 90 2.60 0.85 18.92
N ASN A 91 1.68 1.72 19.35
CA ASN A 91 0.40 1.31 19.94
C ASN A 91 -0.70 1.01 18.91
N GLY A 92 -0.42 1.09 17.60
CA GLY A 92 -1.40 0.88 16.54
C GLY A 92 -2.53 1.91 16.50
N LYS A 93 -2.31 3.10 17.09
CA LYS A 93 -3.26 4.22 17.03
C LYS A 93 -3.11 5.04 15.75
N ALA A 94 -1.96 4.98 15.11
CA ALA A 94 -1.70 5.57 13.80
C ALA A 94 -1.14 4.50 12.85
N ASP A 95 -1.50 4.59 11.58
CA ASP A 95 -0.97 3.73 10.51
C ASP A 95 0.38 4.26 10.01
N LEU A 96 0.48 5.59 9.90
CA LEU A 96 1.69 6.30 9.45
C LEU A 96 1.98 7.49 10.38
N GLY A 97 3.22 7.96 10.39
CA GLY A 97 3.59 9.15 11.16
C GLY A 97 4.94 9.74 10.75
N PHE A 98 5.07 11.06 10.91
CA PHE A 98 6.35 11.74 10.73
C PHE A 98 7.22 11.56 11.98
N VAL A 99 8.42 11.02 11.81
CA VAL A 99 9.34 10.78 12.94
C VAL A 99 10.71 11.33 12.58
N GLN A 100 11.16 12.29 13.38
CA GLN A 100 12.50 12.87 13.37
C GLN A 100 13.50 11.87 13.92
N GLY A 101 14.62 11.71 13.24
CA GLY A 101 15.67 10.82 13.71
C GLY A 101 16.27 11.25 15.06
N GLY A 102 16.64 10.28 15.90
CA GLY A 102 17.16 10.52 17.25
C GLY A 102 16.11 10.85 18.32
N THR A 103 14.83 10.80 17.97
CA THR A 103 13.71 11.08 18.90
C THR A 103 13.57 10.01 20.00
N ALA A 104 13.85 8.74 19.69
CA ALA A 104 13.77 7.63 20.61
C ALA A 104 14.86 6.61 20.32
N ASP A 105 15.17 5.77 21.31
CA ASP A 105 15.90 4.53 21.03
C ASP A 105 14.92 3.65 20.24
N ILE A 106 15.15 3.60 18.93
CA ILE A 106 14.53 2.62 18.06
C ILE A 106 15.19 1.31 18.42
N GLY A 107 14.45 0.45 19.12
CA GLY A 107 14.92 -0.82 19.63
C GLY A 107 14.73 -1.93 18.60
N PHE A 108 15.29 -3.12 18.88
CA PHE A 108 15.07 -4.31 18.05
C PHE A 108 13.57 -4.62 17.86
N ASP A 109 12.72 -4.37 18.86
CA ASP A 109 11.27 -4.60 18.77
C ASP A 109 10.58 -3.69 17.73
N ASP A 110 11.19 -2.57 17.33
CA ASP A 110 10.62 -1.68 16.31
C ASP A 110 10.92 -2.14 14.89
N GLU A 111 11.99 -2.91 14.67
CA GLU A 111 12.38 -3.39 13.33
C GLU A 111 11.30 -4.32 12.72
N ASP A 112 10.54 -5.02 13.57
CA ASP A 112 9.47 -5.93 13.17
C ASP A 112 8.08 -5.25 13.10
N ALA A 113 7.89 -4.14 13.81
CA ALA A 113 6.59 -3.46 13.94
C ALA A 113 6.44 -2.23 13.04
N ILE A 114 7.54 -1.58 12.67
CA ILE A 114 7.56 -0.30 11.96
C ILE A 114 8.53 -0.37 10.78
N THR A 115 8.12 0.19 9.65
CA THR A 115 8.93 0.32 8.45
C THR A 115 8.99 1.78 8.00
N SER A 116 10.06 2.15 7.30
CA SER A 116 10.20 3.48 6.72
C SER A 116 9.69 3.51 5.29
N LEU A 117 9.09 4.65 4.92
CA LEU A 117 8.78 5.01 3.53
C LEU A 117 9.85 5.93 2.90
N GLY A 118 10.96 6.14 3.63
CA GLY A 118 12.07 7.00 3.25
C GLY A 118 12.15 8.24 4.13
N SER A 119 13.36 8.79 4.17
CA SER A 119 13.63 10.12 4.71
C SER A 119 13.00 11.16 3.80
N LEU A 120 12.30 12.14 4.35
CA LEU A 120 11.53 13.14 3.60
C LEU A 120 12.24 14.49 3.47
N PHE A 121 12.94 14.91 4.52
CA PHE A 121 13.68 16.16 4.57
C PHE A 121 14.55 16.19 5.82
N VAL A 122 15.44 17.17 5.89
CA VAL A 122 16.27 17.46 7.04
C VAL A 122 15.67 18.59 7.87
N GLU A 123 15.78 18.47 9.18
CA GLU A 123 15.44 19.47 10.18
C GLU A 123 16.73 19.95 10.84
N PRO A 124 17.33 21.05 10.36
CA PRO A 124 18.52 21.62 10.97
C PRO A 124 18.29 22.02 12.42
N LEU A 125 19.30 21.77 13.24
CA LEU A 125 19.38 22.32 14.58
C LEU A 125 19.89 23.77 14.48
N TRP A 126 18.96 24.71 14.58
CA TRP A 126 19.27 26.13 14.61
C TRP A 126 19.75 26.49 16.00
N LEU A 127 20.98 27.00 16.11
CA LEU A 127 21.51 27.59 17.35
C LEU A 127 21.86 29.05 17.06
N PHE A 128 20.93 29.92 17.38
CA PHE A 128 21.14 31.36 17.31
C PHE A 128 21.72 31.85 18.62
N TYR A 129 22.65 32.80 18.53
CA TYR A 129 23.20 33.47 19.69
C TYR A 129 23.29 34.98 19.49
N ARG A 130 23.27 35.72 20.60
CA ARG A 130 23.50 37.16 20.56
C ARG A 130 25.01 37.44 20.52
N GLU A 131 25.43 38.29 19.61
CA GLU A 131 26.83 38.68 19.43
C GLU A 131 27.41 39.33 20.70
N ASP A 132 26.60 40.13 21.41
CA ASP A 132 27.01 40.74 22.68
C ASP A 132 27.24 39.69 23.78
N ALA A 133 26.49 38.57 23.79
CA ALA A 133 26.73 37.46 24.71
C ALA A 133 28.06 36.76 24.41
N ALA A 134 28.38 36.55 23.13
CA ALA A 134 29.69 36.03 22.72
C ALA A 134 30.83 36.96 23.15
N GLN A 135 30.69 38.27 22.94
CA GLN A 135 31.70 39.24 23.37
C GLN A 135 31.85 39.29 24.90
N ARG A 136 30.74 39.33 25.65
CA ARG A 136 30.75 39.39 27.13
C ARG A 136 31.32 38.12 27.76
N LEU A 137 30.92 36.95 27.28
CA LEU A 137 31.22 35.67 27.92
C LEU A 137 32.46 34.97 27.34
N ARG A 138 32.87 35.31 26.12
CA ARG A 138 33.99 34.66 25.40
C ARG A 138 35.04 35.61 24.85
N GLN A 139 34.83 36.92 24.90
CA GLN A 139 35.75 37.90 24.33
C GLN A 139 36.06 37.60 22.85
N SER A 140 35.05 37.10 22.13
CA SER A 140 35.13 36.72 20.71
C SER A 140 33.86 37.17 20.01
N ASP A 141 33.97 37.57 18.75
CA ASP A 141 32.82 37.94 17.90
C ASP A 141 32.04 36.71 17.43
N THR A 142 32.66 35.52 17.49
CA THR A 142 32.03 34.28 17.02
C THR A 142 32.25 33.11 17.96
N VAL A 143 31.30 32.18 17.93
CA VAL A 143 31.36 30.90 18.62
C VAL A 143 31.22 29.79 17.57
N SER A 144 31.96 28.69 17.73
CA SER A 144 31.95 27.58 16.76
C SER A 144 31.86 26.19 17.41
N HIS A 145 32.01 26.11 18.73
CA HIS A 145 32.00 24.87 19.49
C HIS A 145 31.00 24.92 20.64
N LEU A 146 30.27 23.83 20.89
CA LEU A 146 29.33 23.77 22.02
C LEU A 146 30.01 23.95 23.38
N SER A 147 31.29 23.57 23.51
CA SER A 147 32.07 23.78 24.74
C SER A 147 32.23 25.27 25.09
N GLU A 148 32.11 26.15 24.10
CA GLU A 148 32.15 27.59 24.26
C GLU A 148 30.77 28.15 24.67
N LEU A 149 29.78 27.34 25.03
CA LEU A 149 28.49 27.81 25.57
C LEU A 149 28.41 27.68 27.11
N ARG A 150 29.48 27.21 27.78
CA ARG A 150 29.53 27.10 29.26
C ARG A 150 29.22 28.42 29.99
N GLY A 151 28.23 28.43 30.86
CA GLY A 151 27.77 29.59 31.62
C GLY A 151 26.75 30.45 30.88
N TRP A 152 26.33 30.06 29.68
CA TRP A 152 25.29 30.75 28.93
C TRP A 152 23.90 30.34 29.42
N HIS A 153 22.93 31.25 29.25
CA HIS A 153 21.51 30.93 29.33
C HIS A 153 21.00 30.53 27.93
N VAL A 154 20.55 29.29 27.79
CA VAL A 154 20.18 28.70 26.51
C VAL A 154 18.78 28.12 26.57
N ASN A 155 17.88 28.57 25.69
CA ASN A 155 16.58 27.93 25.54
C ASN A 155 16.66 26.77 24.55
N VAL A 156 16.11 25.61 24.90
CA VAL A 156 16.16 24.38 24.10
C VAL A 156 14.79 23.89 23.63
N GLY A 157 13.76 24.72 23.76
CA GLY A 157 12.38 24.38 23.38
C GLY A 157 11.69 23.48 24.40
N THR A 158 10.45 23.10 24.11
CA THR A 158 9.62 22.29 25.02
C THR A 158 10.04 20.83 25.03
N ALA A 159 9.77 20.12 26.13
CA ALA A 159 10.09 18.69 26.30
C ALA A 159 9.57 17.77 25.17
N GLY A 160 8.44 18.11 24.54
CA GLY A 160 7.85 17.32 23.44
C GLY A 160 8.56 17.46 22.09
N SER A 161 9.31 18.54 21.88
CA SER A 161 9.88 18.92 20.57
C SER A 161 11.06 18.06 20.10
N GLY A 162 11.61 17.18 20.94
CA GLY A 162 12.80 16.39 20.64
C GLY A 162 14.13 17.17 20.73
N VAL A 163 14.09 18.49 20.63
CA VAL A 163 15.28 19.37 20.71
C VAL A 163 16.02 19.25 22.05
N PRO A 164 15.35 19.23 23.24
CA PRO A 164 16.06 19.09 24.51
C PRO A 164 16.91 17.81 24.59
N ARG A 165 16.38 16.68 24.09
CA ARG A 165 17.09 15.39 24.05
C ARG A 165 18.26 15.41 23.08
N LEU A 166 18.07 15.98 21.88
CA LEU A 166 19.15 16.11 20.91
C LEU A 166 20.26 17.00 21.48
N PHE A 167 19.91 18.15 22.04
CA PHE A 167 20.88 19.09 22.59
C PHE A 167 21.63 18.50 23.78
N SER A 168 20.95 17.81 24.72
CA SER A 168 21.61 17.13 25.83
C SER A 168 22.59 16.06 25.34
N THR A 169 22.21 15.26 24.33
CA THR A 169 23.09 14.26 23.73
C THR A 169 24.36 14.89 23.13
N LEU A 170 24.23 16.04 22.48
CA LEU A 170 25.38 16.79 21.94
C LEU A 170 26.27 17.35 23.06
N LEU A 171 25.69 17.84 24.16
CA LEU A 171 26.43 18.30 25.34
C LEU A 171 27.22 17.16 26.00
N ASP A 172 26.57 16.00 26.17
CA ASP A 172 27.17 14.80 26.79
C ASP A 172 28.37 14.29 26.00
N VAL A 173 28.25 14.22 24.66
CA VAL A 173 29.36 13.83 23.77
C VAL A 173 30.52 14.82 23.83
N ASN A 174 30.24 16.09 24.09
CA ASN A 174 31.24 17.14 24.30
C ASN A 174 31.74 17.21 25.76
N ARG A 175 31.32 16.29 26.62
CA ARG A 175 31.66 16.23 28.05
C ARG A 175 31.36 17.55 28.77
N ILE A 176 30.21 18.14 28.45
CA ILE A 176 29.72 19.34 29.11
C ILE A 176 28.75 18.89 30.21
N PRO A 177 29.10 19.04 31.50
CA PRO A 177 28.29 18.48 32.57
C PRO A 177 26.95 19.23 32.73
N PRO A 178 25.90 18.57 33.26
CA PRO A 178 24.67 19.24 33.65
C PRO A 178 24.95 20.43 34.58
N GLY A 179 24.29 21.57 34.35
CA GLY A 179 24.52 22.81 35.09
C GLY A 179 25.71 23.64 34.60
N ALA A 180 26.51 23.15 33.66
CA ALA A 180 27.49 23.98 32.97
C ALA A 180 26.83 25.04 32.07
N LEU A 181 25.56 24.89 31.71
CA LEU A 181 24.72 25.90 31.09
C LEU A 181 23.44 26.03 31.92
N ARG A 182 22.82 27.21 31.87
CA ARG A 182 21.45 27.40 32.36
C ARG A 182 20.51 27.09 31.19
N LEU A 183 19.77 25.99 31.27
CA LEU A 183 18.81 25.60 30.24
C LEU A 183 17.40 26.07 30.59
N SER A 184 16.66 26.56 29.60
CA SER A 184 15.24 26.85 29.67
C SER A 184 14.46 26.09 28.59
N GLU A 185 13.20 25.75 28.88
CA GLU A 185 12.33 24.96 28.00
C GLU A 185 11.07 25.74 27.61
N MET A 186 11.26 26.99 27.20
CA MET A 186 10.17 27.87 26.77
C MET A 186 9.71 27.51 25.36
N GLU A 187 8.42 27.73 25.09
CA GLU A 187 7.85 27.69 23.74
C GLU A 187 8.53 28.69 22.80
N GLN A 188 8.48 28.43 21.50
CA GLN A 188 9.27 29.15 20.49
C GLN A 188 9.04 30.66 20.51
N THR A 189 7.79 31.13 20.58
CA THR A 189 7.48 32.57 20.56
C THR A 189 7.95 33.27 21.84
N PRO A 190 7.58 32.84 23.06
CA PRO A 190 8.14 33.41 24.30
C PRO A 190 9.68 33.35 24.36
N ALA A 191 10.29 32.25 23.92
CA ALA A 191 11.73 32.10 23.89
C ALA A 191 12.41 33.10 22.96
N THR A 192 11.80 33.37 21.81
CA THR A 192 12.31 34.36 20.85
C THR A 192 12.23 35.76 21.42
N VAL A 193 11.11 36.12 22.08
CA VAL A 193 10.98 37.43 22.74
C VAL A 193 12.06 37.61 23.81
N ALA A 194 12.19 36.66 24.73
CA ALA A 194 13.21 36.69 25.78
C ALA A 194 14.65 36.71 25.22
N PHE A 195 14.90 36.04 24.10
CA PHE A 195 16.17 36.09 23.38
C PHE A 195 16.44 37.47 22.77
N LEU A 196 15.46 38.09 22.11
CA LEU A 196 15.60 39.43 21.53
C LEU A 196 15.77 40.52 22.60
N GLU A 197 15.15 40.34 23.76
CA GLU A 197 15.25 41.25 24.92
C GLU A 197 16.54 41.06 25.73
N GLY A 198 17.33 40.02 25.43
CA GLY A 198 18.61 39.74 26.08
C GLY A 198 18.50 39.03 27.43
N GLU A 199 17.34 38.46 27.76
CA GLU A 199 17.17 37.59 28.93
C GLU A 199 17.82 36.21 28.74
N ILE A 200 17.99 35.80 27.48
CA ILE A 200 18.57 34.53 27.05
C ILE A 200 19.73 34.82 26.08
N ASP A 201 20.85 34.11 26.24
CA ASP A 201 22.06 34.33 25.44
C ASP A 201 22.04 33.55 24.10
N ALA A 202 21.36 32.39 24.07
CA ALA A 202 21.19 31.56 22.88
C ALA A 202 19.83 30.86 22.81
N LEU A 203 19.37 30.63 21.59
CA LEU A 203 18.11 29.98 21.27
C LEU A 203 18.38 28.77 20.37
N VAL A 204 17.90 27.60 20.80
CA VAL A 204 18.02 26.34 20.06
C VAL A 204 16.63 25.83 19.67
N PHE A 205 16.44 25.49 18.40
CA PHE A 205 15.25 24.77 17.94
C PHE A 205 15.52 24.00 16.64
N ALA A 206 14.70 22.98 16.38
CA ALA A 206 14.65 22.29 15.09
C ALA A 206 13.44 22.83 14.31
N SER A 207 13.66 23.31 13.10
CA SER A 207 12.58 23.82 12.24
C SER A 207 13.01 23.80 10.77
N ALA A 208 12.02 23.84 9.88
CA ALA A 208 12.27 24.01 8.46
C ALA A 208 12.98 25.36 8.17
N PRO A 209 13.94 25.38 7.23
CA PRO A 209 14.67 26.60 6.84
C PRO A 209 13.77 27.78 6.47
N GLU A 210 12.70 27.51 5.74
CA GLU A 210 11.84 28.57 5.21
C GLU A 210 10.86 29.11 6.26
N SER A 211 10.91 28.66 7.51
CA SER A 211 10.06 29.22 8.57
C SER A 211 10.32 30.72 8.76
N LEU A 212 9.25 31.49 8.91
CA LEU A 212 9.35 32.96 9.07
C LEU A 212 10.23 33.35 10.26
N MET A 213 10.24 32.53 11.32
CA MET A 213 11.08 32.74 12.49
C MET A 213 12.57 32.63 12.16
N VAL A 214 12.98 31.59 11.43
CA VAL A 214 14.38 31.41 11.00
C VAL A 214 14.82 32.56 10.10
N GLN A 215 13.97 32.94 9.14
CA GLN A 215 14.26 34.07 8.24
C GLN A 215 14.45 35.38 9.02
N MET A 216 13.56 35.66 9.97
CA MET A 216 13.65 36.85 10.83
C MET A 216 14.95 36.85 11.64
N LEU A 217 15.31 35.75 12.30
CA LEU A 217 16.52 35.65 13.11
C LEU A 217 17.80 35.76 12.27
N LEU A 218 17.84 35.18 11.06
CA LEU A 218 18.97 35.29 10.12
C LEU A 218 19.17 36.71 9.59
N GLN A 219 18.13 37.55 9.63
CA GLN A 219 18.19 38.95 9.16
C GLN A 219 18.33 39.96 10.31
N THR A 220 18.21 39.51 11.57
CA THR A 220 18.22 40.41 12.72
C THR A 220 19.66 40.83 13.08
N PRO A 221 19.97 42.14 13.12
CA PRO A 221 21.29 42.62 13.51
C PRO A 221 21.69 42.19 14.92
N GLY A 222 22.97 41.83 15.12
CA GLY A 222 23.50 41.39 16.42
C GLY A 222 23.13 39.95 16.79
N ILE A 223 22.43 39.22 15.92
CA ILE A 223 22.15 37.79 16.06
C ILE A 223 23.02 37.02 15.06
N ARG A 224 23.63 35.95 15.54
CA ARG A 224 24.49 35.08 14.73
C ARG A 224 24.04 33.64 14.83
N LEU A 225 24.26 32.90 13.76
CA LEU A 225 24.05 31.45 13.71
C LEU A 225 25.34 30.73 14.03
N LEU A 226 25.30 29.77 14.96
CA LEU A 226 26.45 28.94 15.27
C LEU A 226 26.86 28.09 14.07
N ASN A 227 28.12 28.20 13.67
CA ASN A 227 28.71 27.32 12.67
C ASN A 227 29.21 26.04 13.35
N PHE A 228 28.51 24.92 13.16
CA PHE A 228 28.91 23.61 13.66
C PHE A 228 30.11 23.09 12.88
N ALA A 229 31.32 23.51 13.26
CA ALA A 229 32.56 23.11 12.61
C ALA A 229 32.75 21.58 12.57
N GLN A 230 32.15 20.87 13.53
CA GLN A 230 32.22 19.42 13.72
C GLN A 230 30.96 18.67 13.22
N SER A 231 30.11 19.29 12.36
CA SER A 231 28.88 18.66 11.85
C SER A 231 29.09 17.26 11.28
N GLU A 232 30.15 17.09 10.47
CA GLU A 232 30.58 15.80 9.92
C GLU A 232 30.87 14.77 11.03
N ALA A 233 31.60 15.16 12.08
CA ALA A 233 31.93 14.26 13.17
C ALA A 233 30.68 13.80 13.94
N TYR A 234 29.67 14.68 14.11
CA TYR A 234 28.40 14.29 14.71
C TYR A 234 27.66 13.24 13.87
N SER A 235 27.59 13.41 12.55
CA SER A 235 26.94 12.44 11.65
C SER A 235 27.58 11.04 11.69
N ARG A 236 28.90 10.98 11.88
CA ARG A 236 29.64 9.71 12.00
C ARG A 236 29.40 9.01 13.34
N ARG A 237 29.01 9.76 14.37
CA ARG A 237 28.73 9.22 15.70
C ARG A 237 27.26 8.91 15.92
N PHE A 238 26.38 9.61 15.21
CA PHE A 238 24.94 9.52 15.31
C PHE A 238 24.34 9.34 13.92
N GLY A 239 23.93 8.12 13.59
CA GLY A 239 23.45 7.77 12.24
C GLY A 239 22.18 8.52 11.79
N TYR A 240 21.46 9.14 12.74
CA TYR A 240 20.29 9.97 12.49
C TYR A 240 20.60 11.44 12.22
N LEU A 241 21.87 11.85 12.32
CA LEU A 241 22.32 13.21 12.04
C LEU A 241 22.98 13.28 10.67
N THR A 242 22.57 14.27 9.89
CA THR A 242 23.09 14.59 8.57
C THR A 242 23.81 15.94 8.65
N PRO A 243 25.05 16.06 8.15
CA PRO A 243 25.71 17.34 8.04
C PRO A 243 25.07 18.12 6.89
N VAL A 244 24.69 19.37 7.13
CA VAL A 244 24.13 20.24 6.09
C VAL A 244 24.87 21.56 6.06
N VAL A 245 24.87 22.21 4.89
CA VAL A 245 25.49 23.52 4.70
C VAL A 245 24.40 24.49 4.27
N LEU A 246 24.27 25.59 5.00
CA LEU A 246 23.48 26.75 4.59
C LEU A 246 24.36 27.57 3.63
N PRO A 247 24.08 27.57 2.32
CA PRO A 247 24.97 28.21 1.36
C PRO A 247 25.02 29.72 1.53
N GLN A 248 26.16 30.31 1.22
CA GLN A 248 26.33 31.77 1.14
C GLN A 248 25.23 32.38 0.26
N GLY A 249 24.57 33.42 0.78
CA GLY A 249 23.55 34.19 0.07
C GLY A 249 22.18 33.51 -0.08
N VAL A 250 21.96 32.30 0.45
CA VAL A 250 20.70 31.56 0.24
C VAL A 250 19.46 32.24 0.85
N VAL A 251 19.65 33.03 1.91
CA VAL A 251 18.56 33.76 2.59
C VAL A 251 18.21 35.02 1.82
N ASP A 252 19.24 35.77 1.41
CA ASP A 252 19.11 36.95 0.57
C ASP A 252 20.36 37.09 -0.30
N LEU A 253 20.20 36.85 -1.61
CA LEU A 253 21.28 36.93 -2.58
C LEU A 253 21.75 38.37 -2.82
N ALA A 254 20.87 39.37 -2.69
CA ALA A 254 21.21 40.77 -2.90
C ALA A 254 22.03 41.30 -1.72
N ALA A 255 21.66 40.93 -0.50
CA ALA A 255 22.42 41.26 0.71
C ALA A 255 23.61 40.32 0.97
N ASN A 256 23.73 39.22 0.20
CA ASN A 256 24.68 38.14 0.45
C ASN A 256 24.60 37.60 1.88
N ASN A 257 23.39 37.22 2.30
CA ASN A 257 23.10 36.63 3.61
C ASN A 257 22.78 35.13 3.49
N PRO A 258 23.45 34.23 4.23
CA PRO A 258 24.65 34.47 5.05
C PRO A 258 25.87 34.86 4.21
N GLN A 259 26.84 35.56 4.82
CA GLN A 259 28.04 36.05 4.13
C GLN A 259 29.01 34.95 3.71
N HIS A 260 28.90 33.77 4.32
CA HIS A 260 29.70 32.58 4.05
C HIS A 260 28.85 31.34 4.33
N ASP A 261 29.28 30.20 3.81
CA ASP A 261 28.67 28.91 4.08
C ASP A 261 28.67 28.61 5.60
N VAL A 262 27.51 28.32 6.16
CA VAL A 262 27.36 27.94 7.58
C VAL A 262 27.08 26.45 7.67
N ARG A 263 27.91 25.71 8.42
CA ARG A 263 27.71 24.28 8.64
C ARG A 263 26.73 24.10 9.80
N LEU A 264 25.78 23.20 9.60
CA LEU A 264 24.78 22.82 10.58
C LEU A 264 24.75 21.31 10.71
N VAL A 265 24.20 20.86 11.83
CA VAL A 265 23.80 19.47 12.03
C VAL A 265 22.29 19.41 11.92
N ALA A 266 21.77 18.46 11.17
CA ALA A 266 20.34 18.29 10.99
C ALA A 266 19.94 16.86 11.34
N SER A 267 18.79 16.71 11.97
CA SER A 267 18.13 15.40 12.07
C SER A 267 17.30 15.15 10.82
N THR A 268 17.21 13.90 10.39
CA THR A 268 16.42 13.56 9.22
C THR A 268 15.01 13.14 9.63
N THR A 269 13.97 13.74 9.08
CA THR A 269 12.58 13.30 9.28
C THR A 269 12.25 12.20 8.30
N SER A 270 11.73 11.08 8.79
CA SER A 270 11.25 9.96 7.97
C SER A 270 9.73 9.81 8.09
N LEU A 271 9.09 9.34 7.03
CA LEU A 271 7.71 8.85 7.11
C LEU A 271 7.75 7.39 7.53
N LEU A 272 7.33 7.11 8.76
CA LEU A 272 7.24 5.75 9.26
C LEU A 272 5.81 5.22 9.11
N ALA A 273 5.70 3.91 8.97
CA ALA A 273 4.42 3.21 8.86
C ALA A 273 4.46 1.92 9.68
N SER A 274 3.29 1.49 10.16
CA SER A 274 3.18 0.14 10.74
C SER A 274 3.43 -0.92 9.66
N THR A 275 4.11 -2.01 10.03
CA THR A 275 4.29 -3.18 9.13
C THR A 275 2.97 -3.85 8.77
N ASN A 276 1.90 -3.60 9.55
CA ASN A 276 0.54 -4.06 9.26
C ASN A 276 -0.22 -3.18 8.26
N THR A 277 0.29 -1.99 7.93
CA THR A 277 -0.37 -1.08 7.00
C THR A 277 -0.38 -1.69 5.59
N HIS A 278 -1.54 -1.63 4.94
CA HIS A 278 -1.75 -2.27 3.65
C HIS A 278 -0.73 -1.78 2.59
N PRO A 279 -0.04 -2.65 1.83
CA PRO A 279 1.09 -2.18 1.02
C PRO A 279 0.70 -1.23 -0.13
N ALA A 280 -0.55 -1.25 -0.59
CA ALA A 280 -1.00 -0.27 -1.58
C ALA A 280 -1.08 1.17 -1.00
N ILE A 281 -1.31 1.29 0.30
CA ILE A 281 -1.22 2.56 1.03
C ILE A 281 0.25 2.98 1.12
N LEU A 282 1.15 2.08 1.55
CA LEU A 282 2.59 2.36 1.62
C LEU A 282 3.12 2.88 0.28
N GLN A 283 2.71 2.23 -0.82
CA GLN A 283 3.07 2.65 -2.16
C GLN A 283 2.52 4.04 -2.52
N LEU A 284 1.25 4.32 -2.22
CA LEU A 284 0.65 5.63 -2.49
C LEU A 284 1.34 6.75 -1.68
N PHE A 285 1.62 6.50 -0.40
CA PHE A 285 2.34 7.46 0.43
C PHE A 285 3.76 7.69 -0.07
N ALA A 286 4.50 6.62 -0.41
CA ALA A 286 5.85 6.76 -0.95
C ALA A 286 5.87 7.51 -2.31
N GLN A 287 4.91 7.23 -3.20
CA GLN A 287 4.77 7.98 -4.45
C GLN A 287 4.41 9.45 -4.17
N THR A 288 3.49 9.70 -3.25
CA THR A 288 3.11 11.06 -2.85
C THR A 288 4.29 11.81 -2.25
N ALA A 289 5.14 11.12 -1.47
CA ALA A 289 6.36 11.68 -0.92
C ALA A 289 7.31 12.16 -2.01
N THR A 290 7.48 11.40 -3.11
CA THR A 290 8.31 11.85 -4.26
C THR A 290 7.81 13.13 -4.91
N HIS A 291 6.51 13.38 -4.88
CA HIS A 291 5.93 14.61 -5.41
C HIS A 291 6.03 15.78 -4.41
N LEU A 292 5.75 15.54 -3.14
CA LEU A 292 5.71 16.59 -2.11
C LEU A 292 7.09 17.04 -1.63
N HIS A 293 8.08 16.13 -1.63
CA HIS A 293 9.42 16.38 -1.07
C HIS A 293 10.54 16.43 -2.13
N GLY A 294 10.22 16.20 -3.41
CA GLY A 294 11.21 16.23 -4.51
C GLY A 294 11.64 17.62 -4.99
N GLY A 295 11.10 18.69 -4.41
CA GLY A 295 11.49 20.07 -4.72
C GLY A 295 12.89 20.40 -4.23
N ALA A 296 13.51 21.44 -4.81
CA ALA A 296 14.71 22.03 -4.21
C ALA A 296 14.31 22.89 -3.01
N GLY A 297 15.18 22.93 -2.00
CA GLY A 297 15.07 23.80 -0.82
C GLY A 297 16.44 24.36 -0.44
N TRP A 298 16.54 24.99 0.73
CA TRP A 298 17.83 25.57 1.18
C TRP A 298 18.91 24.52 1.49
N PHE A 299 18.51 23.32 1.90
CA PHE A 299 19.42 22.21 2.25
C PHE A 299 19.29 21.00 1.34
N SER A 300 18.42 21.04 0.33
CA SER A 300 18.15 19.91 -0.55
C SER A 300 18.13 20.31 -2.01
N ARG A 301 18.74 19.47 -2.85
CA ARG A 301 18.68 19.57 -4.30
C ARG A 301 17.37 18.98 -4.80
N THR A 302 16.99 19.36 -6.02
CA THR A 302 15.86 18.74 -6.72
C THR A 302 16.02 17.23 -6.79
N ARG A 303 14.97 16.49 -6.38
CA ARG A 303 14.91 15.02 -6.30
C ARG A 303 15.92 14.38 -5.34
N GLU A 304 16.42 15.12 -4.36
CA GLU A 304 17.23 14.54 -3.28
C GLU A 304 16.36 13.75 -2.28
N TYR A 305 15.15 14.25 -2.02
CA TYR A 305 14.17 13.58 -1.16
C TYR A 305 12.91 13.15 -1.94
N PRO A 306 12.21 12.11 -1.48
CA PRO A 306 12.56 11.24 -0.36
C PRO A 306 13.76 10.34 -0.68
N SER A 307 14.57 10.08 0.34
CA SER A 307 15.81 9.29 0.26
C SER A 307 15.67 7.95 0.98
N LEU A 308 16.41 6.95 0.50
CA LEU A 308 16.56 5.63 1.13
C LEU A 308 17.76 5.58 2.10
N GLU A 309 18.52 6.67 2.20
CA GLU A 309 19.68 6.79 3.09
C GLU A 309 19.26 7.25 4.49
N HIS A 310 20.17 7.14 5.48
CA HIS A 310 19.99 7.67 6.84
C HIS A 310 18.70 7.22 7.55
N THR A 311 18.21 6.02 7.20
CA THR A 311 17.00 5.47 7.81
C THR A 311 17.36 4.61 9.03
N GLU A 312 16.70 4.87 10.15
CA GLU A 312 16.93 4.13 11.41
C GLU A 312 16.14 2.81 11.52
N VAL A 313 15.16 2.58 10.63
CA VAL A 313 14.37 1.34 10.54
C VAL A 313 14.39 0.77 9.13
N PRO A 314 14.08 -0.53 8.92
CA PRO A 314 14.02 -1.12 7.59
C PRO A 314 13.06 -0.39 6.65
N VAL A 315 13.49 -0.12 5.42
CA VAL A 315 12.66 0.54 4.41
C VAL A 315 11.74 -0.47 3.72
N SER A 316 10.47 -0.11 3.55
CA SER A 316 9.50 -0.97 2.87
C SER A 316 9.86 -1.21 1.40
N GLN A 317 9.52 -2.39 0.87
CA GLN A 317 9.78 -2.70 -0.54
C GLN A 317 9.00 -1.78 -1.49
N GLU A 318 7.82 -1.34 -1.06
CA GLU A 318 6.97 -0.39 -1.76
C GLU A 318 7.65 0.96 -1.90
N ALA A 319 8.27 1.47 -0.83
CA ALA A 319 9.02 2.72 -0.86
C ALA A 319 10.27 2.62 -1.74
N VAL A 320 11.06 1.54 -1.60
CA VAL A 320 12.21 1.30 -2.48
C VAL A 320 11.79 1.35 -3.95
N ARG A 321 10.68 0.68 -4.30
CA ARG A 321 10.16 0.65 -5.68
C ARG A 321 9.68 2.02 -6.13
N ALA A 322 8.91 2.73 -5.30
CA ALA A 322 8.36 4.05 -5.63
C ALA A 322 9.47 5.08 -5.86
N ILE A 323 10.49 5.10 -5.00
CA ILE A 323 11.60 6.07 -5.06
C ILE A 323 12.53 5.77 -6.24
N THR A 324 12.86 4.50 -6.49
CA THR A 324 13.84 4.14 -7.54
C THR A 324 13.24 3.96 -8.93
N LYS A 325 12.01 3.44 -9.05
CA LYS A 325 11.39 3.07 -10.34
C LYS A 325 10.16 3.92 -10.69
N GLY A 326 9.65 4.70 -9.74
CA GLY A 326 8.43 5.50 -9.92
C GLY A 326 7.16 4.64 -9.93
N PRO A 327 6.06 5.16 -10.50
CA PRO A 327 4.79 4.45 -10.51
C PRO A 327 4.85 3.17 -11.38
N PRO A 328 4.22 2.07 -10.94
CA PRO A 328 4.14 0.83 -11.69
C PRO A 328 3.56 1.00 -13.09
N PHE A 329 3.87 0.05 -13.97
CA PHE A 329 3.51 0.13 -15.39
C PHE A 329 2.00 0.28 -15.60
N LEU A 330 1.17 -0.49 -14.88
CA LEU A 330 -0.28 -0.43 -15.07
C LEU A 330 -0.88 0.90 -14.60
N GLN A 331 -0.30 1.55 -13.59
CA GLN A 331 -0.76 2.85 -13.10
C GLN A 331 -0.54 3.99 -14.10
N ARG A 332 0.26 3.78 -15.16
CA ARG A 332 0.44 4.76 -16.24
C ARG A 332 -0.75 4.82 -17.20
N TYR A 333 -1.55 3.76 -17.26
CA TYR A 333 -2.65 3.61 -18.23
C TYR A 333 -4.01 3.35 -17.57
N LEU A 334 -4.02 2.85 -16.33
CA LEU A 334 -5.23 2.47 -15.60
C LEU A 334 -5.38 3.29 -14.30
N PRO A 335 -6.61 3.55 -13.84
CA PRO A 335 -6.86 4.09 -12.51
C PRO A 335 -6.23 3.23 -11.41
N PHE A 336 -5.83 3.86 -10.31
CA PHE A 336 -5.12 3.22 -9.20
C PHE A 336 -5.78 1.91 -8.72
N TRP A 337 -7.10 1.92 -8.50
CA TRP A 337 -7.81 0.74 -7.98
C TRP A 337 -7.68 -0.48 -8.91
N MET A 338 -7.75 -0.26 -10.23
CA MET A 338 -7.68 -1.31 -11.24
C MET A 338 -6.24 -1.81 -11.38
N ALA A 339 -5.28 -0.88 -11.44
CA ALA A 339 -3.86 -1.22 -11.51
C ALA A 339 -3.43 -2.05 -10.29
N ASN A 340 -3.79 -1.61 -9.09
CA ASN A 340 -3.46 -2.31 -7.86
C ASN A 340 -4.15 -3.69 -7.75
N LEU A 341 -5.40 -3.81 -8.21
CA LEU A 341 -6.10 -5.10 -8.27
C LEU A 341 -5.37 -6.09 -9.17
N ILE A 342 -5.02 -5.67 -10.39
CA ILE A 342 -4.36 -6.54 -11.37
C ILE A 342 -2.94 -6.91 -10.91
N GLU A 343 -2.14 -5.95 -10.43
CA GLU A 343 -0.77 -6.23 -9.99
C GLU A 343 -0.72 -7.23 -8.85
N ARG A 344 -1.65 -7.13 -7.90
CA ARG A 344 -1.73 -8.05 -6.75
C ARG A 344 -2.27 -9.43 -7.13
N MET A 345 -3.23 -9.48 -8.05
CA MET A 345 -3.85 -10.73 -8.47
C MET A 345 -3.13 -11.41 -9.63
N TRP A 346 -2.15 -10.78 -10.30
CA TRP A 346 -1.59 -11.29 -11.56
C TRP A 346 -1.07 -12.73 -11.46
N LEU A 347 -0.32 -13.05 -10.40
CA LEU A 347 0.22 -14.42 -10.20
C LEU A 347 -0.91 -15.43 -9.99
N ALA A 348 -1.90 -15.09 -9.17
CA ALA A 348 -3.03 -15.97 -8.91
C ALA A 348 -3.95 -16.11 -10.13
N MET A 349 -4.24 -15.01 -10.83
CA MET A 349 -5.00 -15.00 -12.07
C MET A 349 -4.30 -15.82 -13.14
N GLY A 350 -2.97 -15.71 -13.25
CA GLY A 350 -2.15 -16.56 -14.12
C GLY A 350 -2.30 -18.05 -13.78
N LEU A 351 -2.22 -18.42 -12.49
CA LEU A 351 -2.40 -19.80 -12.04
C LEU A 351 -3.82 -20.32 -12.31
N ILE A 352 -4.85 -19.52 -12.03
CA ILE A 352 -6.26 -19.86 -12.27
C ILE A 352 -6.52 -20.03 -13.77
N ILE A 353 -5.98 -19.15 -14.62
CA ILE A 353 -6.09 -19.28 -16.08
C ILE A 353 -5.37 -20.54 -16.56
N ALA A 354 -4.16 -20.81 -16.04
CA ALA A 354 -3.40 -22.00 -16.37
C ALA A 354 -4.16 -23.29 -16.00
N LEU A 355 -4.92 -23.29 -14.91
CA LEU A 355 -5.80 -24.40 -14.52
C LEU A 355 -7.09 -24.45 -15.34
N ALA A 356 -7.68 -23.29 -15.67
CA ALA A 356 -8.93 -23.20 -16.41
C ALA A 356 -8.77 -23.66 -17.87
N LEU A 357 -7.61 -23.43 -18.49
CA LEU A 357 -7.33 -23.84 -19.87
C LEU A 357 -7.47 -25.36 -20.12
N PRO A 358 -6.80 -26.27 -19.39
CA PRO A 358 -7.00 -27.71 -19.58
C PRO A 358 -8.41 -28.14 -19.19
N LEU A 359 -8.99 -27.52 -18.15
CA LEU A 359 -10.34 -27.83 -17.70
C LEU A 359 -11.40 -27.48 -18.75
N SER A 360 -11.19 -26.40 -19.51
CA SER A 360 -12.05 -26.02 -20.63
C SER A 360 -12.12 -27.08 -21.72
N ARG A 361 -11.08 -27.92 -21.89
CA ARG A 361 -11.09 -29.04 -22.85
C ARG A 361 -12.01 -30.18 -22.44
N VAL A 362 -12.43 -30.23 -21.17
CA VAL A 362 -13.37 -31.23 -20.65
C VAL A 362 -14.83 -30.82 -20.93
N VAL A 363 -15.08 -29.55 -21.24
CA VAL A 363 -16.43 -29.04 -21.54
C VAL A 363 -17.03 -29.70 -22.79
N PRO A 364 -16.36 -29.76 -23.97
CA PRO A 364 -16.92 -30.40 -25.15
C PRO A 364 -17.32 -31.88 -24.94
N PRO A 365 -16.46 -32.77 -24.39
CA PRO A 365 -16.85 -34.17 -24.18
C PRO A 365 -17.99 -34.32 -23.17
N LEU A 366 -18.03 -33.51 -22.10
CA LEU A 366 -19.14 -33.55 -21.14
C LEU A 366 -20.47 -33.09 -21.75
N TYR A 367 -20.44 -32.08 -22.62
CA TYR A 367 -21.62 -31.63 -23.36
C TYR A 367 -22.16 -32.74 -24.26
N THR A 368 -21.29 -33.38 -25.05
CA THR A 368 -21.71 -34.50 -25.90
C THR A 368 -22.25 -35.66 -25.06
N PHE A 369 -21.55 -36.08 -24.00
CA PHE A 369 -22.01 -37.12 -23.08
C PHE A 369 -23.41 -36.82 -22.54
N ARG A 370 -23.66 -35.61 -22.04
CA ARG A 370 -24.95 -35.22 -21.46
C ARG A 370 -26.10 -35.30 -22.47
N ILE A 371 -25.87 -34.91 -23.72
CA ILE A 371 -26.87 -35.02 -24.79
C ILE A 371 -27.10 -36.49 -25.13
N ARG A 372 -26.02 -37.25 -25.33
CA ARG A 372 -26.07 -38.68 -25.64
C ARG A 372 -26.80 -39.48 -24.57
N SER A 373 -26.54 -39.25 -23.29
CA SER A 373 -27.18 -39.95 -22.17
C SER A 373 -28.70 -39.87 -22.20
N ARG A 374 -29.29 -38.80 -22.77
CA ARG A 374 -30.75 -38.70 -22.95
C ARG A 374 -31.29 -39.75 -23.93
N VAL A 375 -30.53 -40.09 -24.96
CA VAL A 375 -30.88 -41.12 -25.96
C VAL A 375 -30.54 -42.51 -25.41
N PHE A 376 -29.36 -42.68 -24.80
CA PHE A 376 -28.91 -43.98 -24.27
C PHE A 376 -29.80 -44.56 -23.16
N ARG A 377 -30.45 -43.71 -22.35
CA ARG A 377 -31.42 -44.19 -21.35
C ARG A 377 -32.56 -45.02 -21.97
N TRP A 378 -33.01 -44.65 -23.16
CA TRP A 378 -34.08 -45.37 -23.87
C TRP A 378 -33.56 -46.60 -24.61
N TYR A 379 -32.31 -46.57 -25.05
CA TYR A 379 -31.63 -47.79 -25.52
C TYR A 379 -31.57 -48.87 -24.43
N ALA A 380 -31.37 -48.48 -23.16
CA ALA A 380 -31.40 -49.44 -22.05
C ALA A 380 -32.81 -50.04 -21.84
N GLU A 381 -33.87 -49.23 -21.95
CA GLU A 381 -35.27 -49.70 -21.88
C GLU A 381 -35.61 -50.62 -23.07
N LEU A 382 -35.16 -50.28 -24.29
CA LEU A 382 -35.30 -51.15 -25.46
C LEU A 382 -34.60 -52.51 -25.27
N ARG A 383 -33.39 -52.49 -24.70
CA ARG A 383 -32.60 -53.71 -24.45
C ARG A 383 -33.25 -54.60 -23.39
N ASP A 384 -33.83 -54.02 -22.35
CA ASP A 384 -34.59 -54.75 -21.33
C ASP A 384 -35.84 -55.41 -21.93
N ILE A 385 -36.56 -54.70 -22.83
CA ILE A 385 -37.67 -55.28 -23.60
C ILE A 385 -37.19 -56.43 -24.51
N GLU A 386 -36.08 -56.25 -25.24
CA GLU A 386 -35.51 -57.30 -26.12
C GLU A 386 -35.08 -58.53 -25.30
N GLN A 387 -34.45 -58.34 -24.13
CA GLN A 387 -34.05 -59.43 -23.25
C GLN A 387 -35.26 -60.19 -22.68
N ARG A 388 -36.34 -59.52 -22.31
CA ARG A 388 -37.57 -60.18 -21.86
C ARG A 388 -38.25 -60.96 -22.99
N ALA A 389 -38.21 -60.42 -24.20
CA ALA A 389 -38.69 -61.06 -25.42
C ALA A 389 -37.85 -62.28 -25.85
N GLU A 390 -36.60 -62.38 -25.41
CA GLU A 390 -35.72 -63.53 -25.63
C GLU A 390 -35.84 -64.56 -24.50
N ALA A 391 -36.07 -64.13 -23.26
CA ALA A 391 -36.22 -65.01 -22.09
C ALA A 391 -37.55 -65.77 -22.06
N HIS A 392 -38.61 -65.24 -22.66
CA HIS A 392 -39.88 -65.94 -22.80
C HIS A 392 -39.88 -66.63 -24.17
N GLY A 393 -39.90 -67.97 -24.15
CA GLY A 393 -40.08 -68.81 -25.35
C GLY A 393 -41.47 -68.64 -25.97
N GLU A 394 -41.64 -69.10 -27.21
CA GLU A 394 -42.74 -68.86 -28.17
C GLU A 394 -44.20 -69.12 -27.73
N ASP A 395 -44.50 -69.32 -26.45
CA ASP A 395 -45.76 -69.95 -25.99
C ASP A 395 -46.67 -69.06 -25.11
N ASP A 396 -46.46 -67.73 -25.04
CA ASP A 396 -47.32 -66.83 -24.25
C ASP A 396 -47.72 -65.55 -24.99
N GLY A 397 -48.85 -65.61 -25.71
CA GLY A 397 -49.37 -64.52 -26.55
C GLY A 397 -49.75 -63.24 -25.78
N ASP A 398 -50.18 -63.38 -24.51
CA ASP A 398 -50.51 -62.22 -23.65
C ASP A 398 -49.24 -61.44 -23.27
N THR A 399 -48.11 -62.12 -23.14
CA THR A 399 -46.80 -61.50 -22.87
C THR A 399 -46.27 -60.74 -24.09
N VAL A 400 -46.51 -61.22 -25.31
CA VAL A 400 -46.09 -60.52 -26.55
C VAL A 400 -46.87 -59.22 -26.74
N GLN A 401 -48.18 -59.22 -26.47
CA GLN A 401 -49.00 -58.01 -26.56
C GLN A 401 -48.57 -56.94 -25.56
N SER A 402 -48.23 -57.32 -24.31
CA SER A 402 -47.70 -56.40 -23.30
C SER A 402 -46.36 -55.78 -23.71
N LEU A 403 -45.48 -56.55 -24.36
CA LEU A 403 -44.20 -56.04 -24.85
C LEU A 403 -44.37 -55.07 -26.04
N LEU A 404 -45.36 -55.30 -26.91
CA LEU A 404 -45.71 -54.36 -27.98
C LEU A 404 -46.24 -53.03 -27.45
N GLU A 405 -47.11 -53.06 -26.44
CA GLU A 405 -47.58 -51.83 -25.77
C GLU A 405 -46.44 -51.05 -25.10
N GLN A 406 -45.47 -51.75 -24.50
CA GLN A 406 -44.26 -51.12 -23.95
C GLN A 406 -43.38 -50.49 -25.04
N LEU A 407 -43.27 -51.12 -26.22
CA LEU A 407 -42.57 -50.54 -27.37
C LEU A 407 -43.29 -49.31 -27.93
N ASP A 408 -44.62 -49.31 -27.99
CA ASP A 408 -45.41 -48.14 -28.42
C ASP A 408 -45.25 -46.98 -27.43
N ALA A 409 -45.25 -47.28 -26.13
CA ALA A 409 -44.95 -46.30 -25.10
C ALA A 409 -43.51 -45.76 -25.23
N LEU A 410 -42.54 -46.61 -25.54
CA LEU A 410 -41.14 -46.22 -25.75
C LEU A 410 -40.98 -45.34 -27.00
N GLU A 411 -41.65 -45.67 -28.11
CA GLU A 411 -41.65 -44.87 -29.34
C GLU A 411 -42.25 -43.49 -29.09
N SER A 412 -43.41 -43.41 -28.42
CA SER A 412 -44.06 -42.14 -28.08
C SER A 412 -43.18 -41.26 -27.17
N LYS A 413 -42.42 -41.87 -26.25
CA LYS A 413 -41.44 -41.15 -25.42
C LYS A 413 -40.25 -40.68 -26.24
N ALA A 414 -39.75 -41.51 -27.17
CA ALA A 414 -38.62 -41.18 -28.04
C ALA A 414 -38.92 -40.00 -28.99
N GLU A 415 -40.14 -39.91 -29.53
CA GLU A 415 -40.55 -38.81 -30.41
C GLU A 415 -40.59 -37.43 -29.71
N LYS A 416 -40.75 -37.42 -28.38
CA LYS A 416 -40.78 -36.19 -27.57
C LYS A 416 -39.37 -35.68 -27.24
N ILE A 417 -38.32 -36.44 -27.55
CA ILE A 417 -36.94 -36.06 -27.26
C ILE A 417 -36.48 -35.01 -28.27
N VAL A 418 -36.00 -33.89 -27.74
CA VAL A 418 -35.38 -32.83 -28.54
C VAL A 418 -33.86 -32.89 -28.36
N VAL A 419 -33.15 -33.20 -29.44
CA VAL A 419 -31.67 -33.14 -29.51
C VAL A 419 -31.22 -32.10 -30.55
N PRO A 420 -30.04 -31.46 -30.37
CA PRO A 420 -29.45 -30.59 -31.40
C PRO A 420 -29.20 -31.36 -32.71
N LEU A 421 -29.17 -30.63 -33.83
CA LEU A 421 -28.96 -31.21 -35.17
C LEU A 421 -27.67 -32.03 -35.30
N SER A 422 -26.62 -31.68 -34.55
CA SER A 422 -25.36 -32.45 -34.56
C SER A 422 -25.46 -33.83 -33.91
N HIS A 423 -26.58 -34.16 -33.28
CA HIS A 423 -26.81 -35.41 -32.55
C HIS A 423 -28.11 -36.12 -32.96
N THR A 424 -28.74 -35.71 -34.06
CA THR A 424 -29.98 -36.34 -34.55
C THR A 424 -29.79 -37.78 -35.02
N ASP A 425 -28.60 -38.13 -35.52
CA ASP A 425 -28.30 -39.47 -36.03
C ASP A 425 -28.55 -40.56 -34.99
N GLU A 426 -28.22 -40.30 -33.73
CA GLU A 426 -28.41 -41.25 -32.62
C GLU A 426 -29.89 -41.43 -32.28
N LEU A 427 -30.69 -40.37 -32.38
CA LEU A 427 -32.13 -40.45 -32.17
C LEU A 427 -32.81 -41.24 -33.31
N TYR A 428 -32.39 -41.02 -34.55
CA TYR A 428 -32.89 -41.79 -35.70
C TYR A 428 -32.49 -43.26 -35.63
N ALA A 429 -31.26 -43.55 -35.21
CA ALA A 429 -30.80 -44.92 -34.99
C ALA A 429 -31.64 -45.64 -33.91
N LEU A 430 -31.98 -44.96 -32.80
CA LEU A 430 -32.84 -45.53 -31.76
C LEU A 430 -34.21 -45.91 -32.32
N ARG A 431 -34.84 -45.00 -33.07
CA ARG A 431 -36.15 -45.25 -33.70
C ARG A 431 -36.11 -46.43 -34.66
N ASN A 432 -35.07 -46.50 -35.50
CA ASN A 432 -34.91 -47.63 -36.41
C ASN A 432 -34.80 -48.96 -35.65
N ASN A 433 -34.05 -48.98 -34.55
CA ASN A 433 -33.89 -50.18 -33.73
C ASN A 433 -35.19 -50.58 -33.02
N ILE A 434 -36.00 -49.61 -32.54
CA ILE A 434 -37.34 -49.89 -32.00
C ILE A 434 -38.21 -50.59 -33.07
N HIS A 435 -38.22 -50.10 -34.31
CA HIS A 435 -38.96 -50.74 -35.39
C HIS A 435 -38.44 -52.15 -35.73
N LEU A 436 -37.12 -52.37 -35.67
CA LEU A 436 -36.53 -53.70 -35.87
C LEU A 436 -36.95 -54.69 -34.79
N VAL A 437 -36.94 -54.30 -33.50
CA VAL A 437 -37.40 -55.16 -32.40
C VAL A 437 -38.91 -55.43 -32.52
N ARG A 438 -39.72 -54.41 -32.84
CA ARG A 438 -41.16 -54.59 -33.12
C ARG A 438 -41.38 -55.63 -34.22
N LYS A 439 -40.63 -55.55 -35.32
CA LYS A 439 -40.74 -56.51 -36.44
C LYS A 439 -40.33 -57.92 -36.03
N LYS A 440 -39.33 -58.08 -35.16
CA LYS A 440 -38.94 -59.39 -34.61
C LYS A 440 -40.06 -59.98 -33.73
N LEU A 441 -40.65 -59.18 -32.84
CA LEU A 441 -41.75 -59.61 -31.98
C LEU A 441 -42.99 -60.02 -32.76
N LEU A 442 -43.40 -59.22 -33.76
CA LEU A 442 -44.52 -59.54 -34.65
C LEU A 442 -44.30 -60.77 -35.53
N ARG A 443 -43.06 -61.23 -35.68
CA ARG A 443 -42.72 -62.47 -36.40
C ARG A 443 -42.72 -63.70 -35.49
N LYS A 444 -42.64 -63.48 -34.17
CA LYS A 444 -42.71 -64.52 -33.13
C LYS A 444 -44.13 -64.70 -32.58
N ALA A 445 -44.97 -63.66 -32.63
CA ALA A 445 -46.42 -63.74 -32.48
C ALA A 445 -47.04 -64.49 -33.66
#